data_AF-F8PS68-F1
#
_entry.id   AF-F8PS68-F1
#
_cell.length_a   1.000
_cell.length_b   1.000
_cell.length_c   1.000
_cell.angle_alpha   90.00
_cell.angle_beta   90.00
_cell.angle_gamma   90.00
#
_symmetry.space_group_name_H-M   'P 1'
#
loop_
_entity.id
_entity.type
_entity.pdbx_description
1 polymer ?
#
loop_
_entity_poly.entity_id
_entity_poly.type
_entity_poly.pdbx_seq_one_letter_code
_entity_poly.pdbx_strand_id
1 'polypeptide(L)'
;INKENIPSRAYIAFRNEEQLAIFSREYDGHLFRDKAGNESQAVVEFAPYQKIPTEKKKADARNATIEKDEDYLSFVESLNAANKAEPVSLEALSKCKHSIFHNELSDQKAYSCGRTASSSTYHHAVT
;
A
#
# COMPACT_ATOMS: atom_id res chain seq x y z
N ILE A 1 39.45 5.18 -9.64
CA ILE A 1 38.61 4.62 -8.56
C ILE A 1 37.65 3.65 -9.25
N ASN A 2 37.86 2.34 -9.07
CA ASN A 2 37.07 1.33 -9.76
C ASN A 2 35.67 1.32 -9.15
N LYS A 3 34.68 1.78 -9.93
CA LYS A 3 33.29 1.76 -9.50
C LYS A 3 32.75 0.38 -9.87
N GLU A 4 32.92 -0.58 -8.95
CA GLU A 4 32.37 -1.91 -9.14
C GLU A 4 30.84 -1.82 -9.22
N ASN A 5 30.25 -2.58 -10.14
CA ASN A 5 28.82 -2.62 -10.35
C ASN A 5 28.17 -3.39 -9.19
N ILE A 6 27.45 -2.67 -8.31
CA ILE A 6 26.76 -3.27 -7.17
C ILE A 6 25.34 -3.67 -7.62
N PRO A 7 24.99 -4.96 -7.68
CA PRO A 7 23.65 -5.39 -8.03
C PRO A 7 22.66 -5.03 -6.91
N SER A 8 21.41 -4.78 -7.29
CA SER A 8 20.34 -4.41 -6.35
C SER A 8 19.52 -5.64 -6.00
N ARG A 9 19.43 -6.01 -4.72
CA ARG A 9 18.67 -7.19 -4.29
C ARG A 9 17.41 -6.84 -3.50
N ALA A 10 16.30 -7.47 -3.84
CA ALA A 10 15.03 -7.39 -3.11
C ALA A 10 14.54 -8.77 -2.70
N TYR A 11 13.81 -8.87 -1.58
CA TYR A 11 13.14 -10.11 -1.16
C TYR A 11 11.64 -9.92 -1.12
N ILE A 12 10.93 -10.90 -1.66
CA ILE A 12 9.47 -10.88 -1.76
C ILE A 12 8.95 -12.13 -1.05
N ALA A 13 7.93 -11.91 -0.21
CA ALA A 13 7.25 -12.95 0.54
C ALA A 13 5.86 -13.15 -0.05
N PHE A 14 5.61 -14.33 -0.61
CA PHE A 14 4.34 -14.68 -1.24
C PHE A 14 3.48 -15.50 -0.30
N ARG A 15 2.20 -15.14 -0.19
CA ARG A 15 1.19 -15.89 0.58
C ARG A 15 0.67 -17.13 -0.16
N ASN A 16 0.72 -17.13 -1.50
CA ASN A 16 0.19 -18.18 -2.35
C ASN A 16 1.27 -18.72 -3.29
N GLU A 17 1.33 -20.03 -3.46
CA GLU A 17 2.31 -20.72 -4.33
C GLU A 17 2.06 -20.50 -5.82
N GLU A 18 0.79 -20.35 -6.22
CA GLU A 18 0.47 -20.09 -7.63
C GLU A 18 1.05 -18.76 -8.11
N GLN A 19 0.93 -17.72 -7.27
CA GLN A 19 1.49 -16.39 -7.55
C GLN A 19 3.02 -16.42 -7.60
N LEU A 20 3.64 -17.29 -6.79
CA LEU A 20 5.08 -17.53 -6.80
C LEU A 20 5.54 -18.10 -8.14
N ALA A 21 4.86 -19.13 -8.62
CA ALA A 21 5.22 -19.84 -9.85
C ALA A 21 5.06 -18.94 -11.08
N ILE A 22 3.99 -18.14 -11.10
CA ILE A 22 3.75 -17.14 -12.15
C ILE A 22 4.87 -16.08 -12.13
N PHE A 23 5.15 -15.51 -10.95
CA PHE A 23 6.19 -14.50 -10.80
C PHE A 23 7.57 -15.01 -11.22
N SER A 24 7.97 -16.19 -10.76
CA SER A 24 9.26 -16.79 -11.12
C SER A 24 9.38 -17.00 -12.62
N ARG A 25 8.34 -17.48 -13.28
CA ARG A 25 8.36 -17.70 -14.74
C ARG A 25 8.43 -16.40 -15.53
N GLU A 26 7.67 -15.38 -15.13
CA GLU A 26 7.57 -14.14 -15.91
C GLU A 26 8.74 -13.18 -15.67
N TYR A 27 9.36 -13.25 -14.48
CA TYR A 27 10.35 -12.26 -14.06
C TYR A 27 11.80 -12.75 -14.12
N ASP A 28 12.01 -14.06 -14.21
CA ASP A 28 13.34 -14.62 -14.42
C ASP A 28 13.90 -14.18 -15.79
N GLY A 29 15.04 -13.49 -15.76
CA GLY A 29 15.67 -12.94 -16.96
C GLY A 29 15.09 -11.60 -17.45
N HIS A 30 14.27 -10.92 -16.67
CA HIS A 30 13.74 -9.61 -17.05
C HIS A 30 14.85 -8.57 -17.23
N LEU A 31 14.87 -7.83 -18.35
CA LEU A 31 15.89 -6.83 -18.64
C LEU A 31 15.45 -5.44 -18.16
N PHE A 32 16.14 -4.92 -17.15
CA PHE A 32 15.98 -3.55 -16.69
C PHE A 32 16.94 -2.63 -17.43
N ARG A 33 16.43 -1.47 -17.84
CA ARG A 33 17.24 -0.38 -18.41
C ARG A 33 17.23 0.81 -17.48
N ASP A 34 18.40 1.26 -17.07
CA ASP A 34 18.51 2.49 -16.29
C ASP A 34 18.54 3.74 -17.18
N LYS A 35 18.54 4.93 -16.56
CA LYS A 35 18.54 6.21 -17.30
C LYS A 35 19.80 6.45 -18.13
N ALA A 36 20.93 5.83 -17.77
CA ALA A 36 22.17 5.86 -18.52
C ALA A 36 22.24 4.76 -19.60
N GLY A 37 21.18 3.94 -19.74
CA GLY A 37 21.06 2.93 -20.79
C GLY A 37 21.81 1.63 -20.53
N ASN A 38 22.27 1.38 -19.30
CA ASN A 38 22.82 0.07 -18.96
C ASN A 38 21.67 -0.93 -18.80
N GLU A 39 21.93 -2.14 -19.28
CA GLU A 39 21.01 -3.26 -19.22
C GLU A 39 21.44 -4.19 -18.08
N SER A 40 20.52 -4.41 -17.14
CA SER A 40 20.70 -5.32 -16.01
C SER A 40 19.66 -6.42 -16.10
N GLN A 41 20.10 -7.67 -16.13
CA GLN A 41 19.21 -8.82 -16.16
C GLN A 41 18.82 -9.21 -14.73
N ALA A 42 17.52 -9.31 -14.48
CA ALA A 42 16.95 -9.78 -13.23
C ALA A 42 17.15 -11.28 -13.10
N VAL A 43 17.54 -11.72 -11.91
CA VAL A 43 17.64 -13.14 -11.58
C VAL A 43 16.75 -13.43 -10.38
N VAL A 44 15.92 -14.47 -10.51
CA VAL A 44 14.94 -14.84 -9.49
C VAL A 44 15.38 -16.15 -8.80
N GLU A 45 15.74 -16.07 -7.52
CA GLU A 45 16.23 -17.21 -6.74
C GLU A 45 15.51 -17.34 -5.40
N PHE A 46 15.65 -18.47 -4.72
CA PHE A 46 15.15 -18.59 -3.35
C PHE A 46 16.03 -17.80 -2.38
N ALA A 47 15.38 -17.17 -1.39
CA ALA A 47 16.12 -16.44 -0.36
C ALA A 47 17.04 -17.39 0.44
N PRO A 48 18.29 -17.01 0.74
CA PRO A 48 19.19 -17.81 1.58
C PRO A 48 18.65 -18.08 2.98
N TYR A 49 17.82 -17.16 3.48
CA TYR A 49 17.11 -17.29 4.75
C TYR A 49 15.61 -17.17 4.53
N GLN A 50 14.89 -18.23 4.89
CA GLN A 50 13.47 -18.39 4.58
C GLN A 50 12.53 -17.96 5.72
N LYS A 51 13.05 -17.47 6.85
CA LYS A 51 12.16 -17.03 7.94
C LYS A 51 11.84 -15.55 7.82
N ILE A 52 10.56 -15.23 7.90
CA ILE A 52 10.06 -13.86 7.92
C ILE A 52 10.14 -13.32 9.34
N PRO A 53 10.73 -12.13 9.54
CA PRO A 53 10.50 -11.37 10.75
C PRO A 53 9.00 -11.06 10.86
N THR A 54 8.29 -11.76 11.73
CA THR A 54 6.89 -11.42 12.02
C THR A 54 6.89 -10.08 12.73
N GLU A 55 6.52 -9.03 12.02
CA GLU A 55 6.33 -7.71 12.61
C GLU A 55 5.12 -7.80 13.55
N LYS A 56 5.40 -8.02 14.84
CA LYS A 56 4.38 -7.93 15.90
C LYS A 56 4.00 -6.47 16.01
N LYS A 57 3.07 -6.03 15.16
CA LYS A 57 2.43 -4.72 15.29
C LYS A 57 1.78 -4.68 16.66
N LYS A 58 2.40 -3.96 17.60
CA LYS A 58 1.79 -3.66 18.89
C LYS A 58 0.49 -2.92 18.55
N ALA A 59 -0.64 -3.44 19.00
CA ALA A 59 -1.90 -2.72 18.88
C ALA A 59 -1.74 -1.39 19.61
N ASP A 60 -2.07 -0.29 18.94
CA ASP A 60 -1.99 1.04 19.54
C ASP A 60 -2.93 1.10 20.76
N ALA A 61 -2.41 1.54 21.90
CA ALA A 61 -3.16 1.62 23.15
C ALA A 61 -4.34 2.61 23.08
N ARG A 62 -4.30 3.55 22.12
CA ARG A 62 -5.33 4.56 21.88
C ARG A 62 -6.21 4.20 20.68
N ASN A 63 -6.07 3.00 20.09
CA ASN A 63 -6.99 2.57 19.06
C ASN A 63 -8.41 2.43 19.66
N ALA A 64 -9.43 2.84 18.90
CA ALA A 64 -10.84 2.83 19.33
C ALA A 64 -11.20 3.72 20.54
N THR A 65 -10.44 4.79 20.83
CA THR A 65 -10.83 5.76 21.88
C THR A 65 -11.61 6.97 21.36
N ILE A 66 -11.73 7.15 20.04
CA ILE A 66 -12.41 8.31 19.43
C ILE A 66 -13.89 8.41 19.82
N GLU A 67 -14.57 7.27 20.04
CA GLU A 67 -15.99 7.24 20.43
C GLU A 67 -16.25 7.79 21.84
N LYS A 68 -15.19 7.89 22.67
CA LYS A 68 -15.26 8.43 24.03
C LYS A 68 -14.79 9.88 24.11
N ASP A 69 -14.37 10.45 23.00
CA ASP A 69 -13.79 11.79 22.94
C ASP A 69 -14.91 12.85 22.94
N GLU A 70 -14.79 13.86 23.81
CA GLU A 70 -15.83 14.88 24.00
C GLU A 70 -16.02 15.75 22.74
N ASP A 71 -14.95 16.01 21.99
CA ASP A 71 -15.03 16.74 20.73
C ASP A 71 -15.80 15.95 19.66
N TYR A 72 -15.56 14.64 19.58
CA TYR A 72 -16.30 13.76 18.65
C TYR A 72 -17.79 13.67 19.01
N LEU A 73 -18.11 13.53 20.29
CA LEU A 73 -19.50 13.49 20.77
C LEU A 73 -20.23 14.81 20.48
N SER A 74 -19.57 15.94 20.73
CA SER A 74 -20.12 17.28 20.45
C SER A 74 -20.39 17.50 18.96
N PHE A 75 -19.51 16.98 18.09
CA PHE A 75 -19.69 17.02 16.65
C PHE A 75 -20.88 16.16 16.19
N VAL A 76 -21.02 14.94 16.70
CA VAL A 76 -22.15 14.05 16.40
C VAL A 76 -23.47 14.66 16.87
N GLU A 77 -23.48 15.28 18.05
CA GLU A 77 -24.67 16.00 18.55
C GLU A 77 -25.02 17.19 17.64
N SER A 78 -24.02 17.97 17.22
CA SER A 78 -24.21 19.08 16.29
C SER A 78 -24.77 18.63 14.93
N LEU A 79 -24.31 17.49 14.39
CA LEU A 79 -24.84 16.91 13.15
C LEU A 79 -26.29 16.45 13.30
N ASN A 80 -26.64 15.82 14.43
CA ASN A 80 -28.01 15.39 14.71
C ASN A 80 -28.95 16.58 14.96
N ALA A 81 -28.47 17.63 15.64
CA ALA A 81 -29.21 18.86 15.86
C ALA A 81 -29.44 19.62 14.54
N ALA A 82 -28.43 19.69 13.67
CA ALA A 82 -28.56 20.27 12.34
C ALA A 82 -29.54 19.50 11.43
N ASN A 83 -29.68 18.18 11.61
CA ASN A 83 -30.64 17.36 10.86
C ASN A 83 -32.11 17.56 11.31
N LYS A 84 -32.34 18.15 12.48
CA LYS A 84 -33.70 18.47 12.99
C LYS A 84 -34.19 19.87 12.61
N ALA A 85 -33.36 20.70 11.99
CA ALA A 85 -33.78 21.96 11.38
C ALA A 85 -33.98 21.74 9.87
N GLU A 86 -35.12 22.20 9.35
CA GLU A 86 -35.50 22.11 7.94
C GLU A 86 -34.42 22.61 6.95
N PRO A 87 -34.39 22.08 5.72
CA PRO A 87 -33.20 22.03 4.88
C PRO A 87 -32.75 23.41 4.39
N VAL A 88 -31.51 23.78 4.72
CA VAL A 88 -30.81 24.88 4.05
C VAL A 88 -30.55 24.46 2.60
N SER A 89 -31.09 25.24 1.67
CA SER A 89 -31.09 25.01 0.23
C SER A 89 -29.69 24.72 -0.35
N LEU A 90 -29.60 23.70 -1.19
CA LEU A 90 -28.40 23.16 -1.84
C LEU A 90 -27.59 24.14 -2.73
N GLU A 91 -28.00 25.40 -2.88
CA GLU A 91 -27.43 26.29 -3.91
C GLU A 91 -26.21 27.15 -3.53
N ALA A 92 -25.67 26.97 -2.34
CA ALA A 92 -24.40 27.60 -1.96
C ALA A 92 -23.16 26.71 -2.17
N LEU A 93 -23.32 25.40 -2.39
CA LEU A 93 -22.19 24.44 -2.46
C LEU A 93 -21.75 24.09 -3.90
N SER A 94 -22.52 24.51 -4.90
CA SER A 94 -22.29 24.18 -6.32
C SER A 94 -21.17 24.99 -7.00
N LYS A 95 -20.68 26.10 -6.41
CA LYS A 95 -19.62 26.92 -7.02
C LYS A 95 -18.18 26.44 -6.76
N CYS A 96 -17.94 25.61 -5.76
CA CYS A 96 -16.58 25.11 -5.46
C CYS A 96 -16.20 23.82 -6.20
N LYS A 97 -17.12 23.20 -6.96
CA LYS A 97 -16.83 21.94 -7.68
C LYS A 97 -16.14 22.11 -9.03
N HIS A 98 -16.06 23.33 -9.59
CA HIS A 98 -15.52 23.52 -10.95
C HIS A 98 -14.00 23.73 -11.03
N SER A 99 -13.28 23.96 -9.92
CA SER A 99 -11.84 24.25 -9.94
C SER A 99 -10.91 23.10 -9.52
N ILE A 100 -11.43 21.93 -9.11
CA ILE A 100 -10.60 20.80 -8.62
C ILE A 100 -10.74 19.55 -9.52
N PHE A 101 -10.78 19.72 -10.83
CA PHE A 101 -10.78 18.58 -11.78
C PHE A 101 -9.60 18.59 -12.75
N HIS A 102 -8.50 19.24 -12.38
CA HIS A 102 -7.24 19.10 -13.12
C HIS A 102 -6.05 19.04 -12.18
N ASN A 103 -5.95 17.96 -11.41
CA ASN A 103 -4.68 17.28 -11.17
C ASN A 103 -4.94 15.87 -10.60
N GLU A 104 -3.97 14.97 -10.74
CA GLU A 104 -3.95 13.59 -10.22
C GLU A 104 -4.65 12.51 -11.05
N LEU A 105 -4.05 12.23 -12.22
CA LEU A 105 -4.05 10.90 -12.82
C LEU A 105 -2.61 10.36 -12.88
N SER A 106 -2.08 9.97 -11.73
CA SER A 106 -1.05 8.93 -11.59
C SER A 106 -0.72 8.72 -10.12
N ASP A 107 -1.53 7.94 -9.41
CA ASP A 107 -1.07 6.93 -8.44
C ASP A 107 -2.25 6.33 -7.69
N GLN A 108 -2.91 5.38 -8.33
CA GLN A 108 -3.80 4.46 -7.63
C GLN A 108 -3.67 3.07 -8.26
N LYS A 109 -2.60 2.36 -7.89
CA LYS A 109 -2.65 0.91 -7.81
C LYS A 109 -2.46 0.47 -6.36
N ALA A 110 -3.61 0.24 -5.75
CA ALA A 110 -3.89 -0.85 -4.81
C ALA A 110 -3.17 -0.81 -3.45
N TYR A 111 -3.73 -0.02 -2.54
CA TYR A 111 -3.91 -0.48 -1.17
C TYR A 111 -5.19 -1.32 -1.12
N SER A 112 -5.06 -2.64 -0.98
CA SER A 112 -6.04 -3.43 -0.22
C SER A 112 -5.51 -4.83 0.07
N CYS A 113 -6.03 -5.37 1.17
CA CYS A 113 -6.28 -6.80 1.40
C CYS A 113 -5.47 -7.45 2.53
N GLY A 114 -6.15 -7.49 3.68
CA GLY A 114 -6.49 -8.78 4.27
C GLY A 114 -5.47 -9.31 5.26
N ARG A 115 -5.80 -9.17 6.53
CA ARG A 115 -5.29 -10.02 7.61
C ARG A 115 -6.15 -11.30 7.57
N THR A 116 -5.59 -12.39 7.08
CA THR A 116 -6.15 -13.74 7.26
C THR A 116 -5.01 -14.67 7.64
N ALA A 117 -5.21 -15.37 8.75
CA ALA A 117 -4.29 -16.34 9.30
C ALA A 117 -4.34 -17.64 8.50
N SER A 118 -3.21 -18.04 7.91
CA SER A 118 -2.79 -19.43 7.76
C SER A 118 -1.37 -19.43 7.20
N SER A 119 -0.54 -20.27 7.80
CA SER A 119 0.91 -20.21 7.78
C SER A 119 1.46 -21.10 6.67
N SER A 120 1.85 -20.52 5.55
CA SER A 120 2.97 -21.01 4.71
C SER A 120 3.38 -19.89 3.76
N THR A 121 4.49 -19.21 4.04
CA THR A 121 4.97 -18.09 3.21
C THR A 121 6.22 -18.51 2.46
N TYR A 122 6.24 -18.31 1.15
CA TYR A 122 7.33 -18.70 0.28
C TYR A 122 8.14 -17.48 -0.18
N HIS A 123 9.44 -17.68 -0.40
CA HIS A 123 10.41 -16.61 -0.54
C HIS A 123 11.15 -16.63 -1.87
N HIS A 124 11.22 -15.48 -2.54
CA HIS A 124 12.16 -15.27 -3.64
C HIS A 124 12.95 -13.98 -3.46
N ALA A 125 14.18 -13.99 -3.94
CA ALA A 125 15.05 -12.84 -4.12
C ALA A 125 15.08 -12.47 -5.60
N VAL A 126 15.08 -11.17 -5.88
CA VAL A 126 15.30 -10.61 -7.22
C VAL A 126 16.59 -9.79 -7.13
N THR A 127 17.58 -10.10 -7.94
CA THR A 127 18.90 -9.43 -7.98
C THR A 127 19.09 -8.69 -9.29
#